data_AF-A0A2E7EFD3-F1
#
_entry.id   AF-A0A2E7EFD3-F1
#
_cell.length_a   1.000
_cell.length_b   1.000
_cell.length_c   1.000
_cell.angle_alpha   90.00
_cell.angle_beta   90.00
_cell.angle_gamma   90.00
#
_symmetry.space_group_name_H-M   'P 1'
#
loop_
_entity.id
_entity.type
_entity.pdbx_description
1 polymer ?
#
loop_
_entity_poly.entity_id
_entity_poly.type
_entity_poly.pdbx_seq_one_letter_code
_entity_poly.pdbx_strand_id
1 'polypeptide(L)'
;MNHMLIRKDTSMAPLNLFVAAVTARRWLTLRVALMVAVLTCATTLQNRLHGQEIGQLVSWNQLETATDDLIRLSTSYTDALRDLKIARVSVDTLQTLRPNVVVTNLELQVATLNVEAAERKVKLLRAIAEKQLMAAENKLEIVKYLEARFGEPSNDNNLNDRQFIRAQDEATVQILKMILEMQ
;
A
#
# COMPACT_ATOMS: atom_id res chain seq x y z
N MET A 1 3.29 35.77 -51.12
CA MET A 1 3.04 34.35 -50.78
C MET A 1 4.15 33.89 -49.85
N ASN A 2 3.93 33.96 -48.54
CA ASN A 2 4.90 33.56 -47.52
C ASN A 2 4.49 32.19 -46.96
N HIS A 3 5.22 31.14 -47.31
CA HIS A 3 5.08 29.82 -46.70
C HIS A 3 5.74 29.84 -45.32
N MET A 4 4.91 29.89 -44.28
CA MET A 4 5.33 29.77 -42.88
C MET A 4 5.48 28.27 -42.56
N LEU A 5 6.72 27.80 -42.50
CA LEU A 5 7.07 26.43 -42.09
C LEU A 5 6.92 26.31 -40.57
N ILE A 6 5.80 25.72 -40.13
CA ILE A 6 5.59 25.32 -38.73
C ILE A 6 6.48 24.09 -38.48
N ARG A 7 7.63 24.31 -37.82
CA ARG A 7 8.43 23.21 -37.26
C ARG A 7 7.65 22.58 -36.11
N LYS A 8 7.30 21.32 -36.27
CA LYS A 8 6.62 20.50 -35.27
C LYS A 8 7.70 19.91 -34.37
N ASP A 9 7.98 20.54 -33.23
CA ASP A 9 8.91 20.03 -32.23
C ASP A 9 8.33 18.77 -31.56
N THR A 10 8.74 17.60 -32.05
CA THR A 10 8.37 16.27 -31.54
C THR A 10 9.50 15.65 -30.71
N SER A 11 9.96 16.29 -29.63
CA SER A 11 11.12 15.79 -28.84
C SER A 11 10.81 15.34 -27.40
N MET A 12 9.57 15.41 -26.92
CA MET A 12 9.24 15.11 -25.51
C MET A 12 8.67 13.70 -25.23
N ALA A 13 8.54 12.83 -26.23
CA ALA A 13 7.87 11.53 -26.08
C ALA A 13 8.59 10.43 -25.24
N PRO A 14 9.93 10.32 -25.18
CA PRO A 14 10.55 9.10 -24.63
C PRO A 14 10.54 9.01 -23.09
N LEU A 15 10.48 10.14 -22.38
CA LEU A 15 10.56 10.16 -20.91
C LEU A 15 9.27 9.65 -20.22
N ASN A 16 8.10 9.91 -20.81
CA ASN A 16 6.82 9.45 -20.26
C ASN A 16 6.67 7.91 -20.31
N LEU A 17 7.26 7.27 -21.31
CA LEU A 17 7.18 5.82 -21.47
C LEU A 17 7.99 5.07 -20.39
N PHE A 18 9.14 5.62 -20.00
CA PHE A 18 10.02 5.01 -19.01
C PHE A 18 9.41 5.09 -17.60
N VAL A 19 8.84 6.24 -17.23
CA VAL A 19 8.15 6.43 -15.94
C VAL A 19 6.89 5.53 -15.85
N ALA A 20 6.15 5.38 -16.95
CA ALA A 20 5.01 4.46 -17.01
C ALA A 20 5.43 2.99 -16.86
N ALA A 21 6.56 2.58 -17.45
CA ALA A 21 7.07 1.22 -17.33
C ALA A 21 7.57 0.89 -15.91
N VAL A 22 8.27 1.84 -15.26
CA VAL A 22 8.76 1.67 -13.88
C VAL A 22 7.60 1.58 -12.88
N THR A 23 6.58 2.43 -13.04
CA THR A 23 5.39 2.35 -12.19
C THR A 23 4.64 1.04 -12.43
N ALA A 24 4.36 0.65 -13.68
CA ALA A 24 3.69 -0.61 -13.99
C ALA A 24 4.39 -1.84 -13.38
N ARG A 25 5.74 -1.87 -13.38
CA ARG A 25 6.50 -2.97 -12.80
C ARG A 25 6.35 -3.05 -11.28
N ARG A 26 6.36 -1.92 -10.56
CA ARG A 26 6.08 -1.85 -9.11
C ARG A 26 4.67 -2.36 -8.75
N TRP A 27 3.68 -1.97 -9.56
CA TRP A 27 2.29 -2.43 -9.37
C TRP A 27 2.13 -3.94 -9.61
N LEU A 28 2.83 -4.48 -10.60
CA LEU A 28 2.84 -5.91 -10.89
C LEU A 28 3.47 -6.70 -9.73
N THR A 29 4.61 -6.26 -9.21
CA THR A 29 5.27 -6.94 -8.07
C THR A 29 4.42 -6.93 -6.82
N LEU A 30 3.67 -5.86 -6.57
CA LEU A 30 2.80 -5.73 -5.40
C LEU A 30 1.58 -6.66 -5.50
N ARG A 31 0.98 -6.77 -6.69
CA ARG A 31 -0.10 -7.74 -6.94
C ARG A 31 0.37 -9.18 -6.83
N VAL A 32 1.57 -9.49 -7.33
CA VAL A 32 2.15 -10.83 -7.22
C VAL A 32 2.46 -11.16 -5.77
N ALA A 33 3.05 -10.24 -4.99
CA ALA A 33 3.32 -10.46 -3.57
C ALA A 33 2.02 -10.69 -2.77
N LEU A 34 0.96 -9.90 -3.06
CA LEU A 34 -0.35 -10.09 -2.45
C LEU A 34 -0.96 -11.46 -2.82
N MET A 35 -0.93 -11.83 -4.10
CA MET A 35 -1.42 -13.13 -4.56
C MET A 35 -0.66 -14.28 -3.92
N VAL A 36 0.67 -14.18 -3.83
CA VAL A 36 1.51 -15.21 -3.16
C VAL A 36 1.11 -15.32 -1.70
N ALA A 37 0.99 -14.20 -0.96
CA ALA A 37 0.58 -14.23 0.45
C ALA A 37 -0.81 -14.87 0.64
N VAL A 38 -1.78 -14.55 -0.22
CA VAL A 38 -3.12 -15.17 -0.19
C VAL A 38 -3.05 -16.66 -0.52
N LEU A 39 -2.26 -17.06 -1.52
CA LEU A 39 -2.11 -18.45 -1.93
C LEU A 39 -1.39 -19.30 -0.86
N THR A 40 -0.37 -18.73 -0.21
CA THR A 40 0.32 -19.37 0.93
C THR A 40 -0.64 -19.54 2.10
N CYS A 41 -1.46 -18.53 2.39
CA CYS A 41 -2.49 -18.61 3.43
C CYS A 41 -3.55 -19.70 3.12
N ALA A 42 -4.03 -19.77 1.87
CA ALA A 42 -5.00 -20.77 1.42
C ALA A 42 -4.44 -22.20 1.43
N THR A 43 -3.18 -22.39 1.07
CA THR A 43 -2.54 -23.73 1.08
C THR A 43 -2.27 -24.20 2.51
N THR A 44 -1.88 -23.32 3.43
CA THR A 44 -1.79 -23.66 4.86
C THR A 44 -3.16 -23.96 5.48
N LEU A 45 -4.23 -23.30 5.01
CA LEU A 45 -5.62 -23.54 5.41
C LEU A 45 -6.09 -24.95 5.01
N GLN A 46 -5.80 -25.36 3.77
CA GLN A 46 -6.18 -26.67 3.24
C GLN A 46 -5.46 -27.81 3.98
N ASN A 47 -4.23 -27.58 4.43
CA ASN A 47 -3.46 -28.53 5.23
C ASN A 47 -4.01 -28.68 6.67
N ARG A 48 -4.61 -27.63 7.26
CA ARG A 48 -5.23 -27.68 8.60
C ARG A 48 -6.64 -28.29 8.64
N LEU A 49 -7.44 -28.13 7.58
CA LEU A 49 -8.77 -28.74 7.50
C LEU A 49 -8.75 -30.28 7.57
N HIS A 50 -7.59 -30.90 7.30
CA HIS A 50 -7.41 -32.35 7.35
C HIS A 50 -6.97 -32.89 8.73
N GLY A 51 -6.77 -32.06 9.76
CA GLY A 51 -6.43 -32.59 11.08
C GLY A 51 -6.36 -31.57 12.22
N GLN A 52 -7.08 -31.92 13.30
CA GLN A 52 -7.02 -31.43 14.69
C GLN A 52 -7.89 -30.26 15.17
N GLU A 53 -8.47 -30.50 16.36
CA GLU A 53 -9.41 -29.68 17.11
C GLU A 53 -8.79 -28.35 17.57
N ILE A 54 -9.53 -27.27 17.33
CA ILE A 54 -9.12 -25.89 17.50
C ILE A 54 -9.42 -25.44 18.94
N GLY A 55 -8.47 -25.67 19.84
CA GLY A 55 -8.45 -25.06 21.17
C GLY A 55 -7.51 -23.85 21.20
N GLN A 56 -8.06 -22.64 21.34
CA GLN A 56 -7.34 -21.36 21.51
C GLN A 56 -6.55 -20.79 20.32
N LEU A 57 -6.98 -21.08 19.09
CA LEU A 57 -6.55 -20.29 17.93
C LEU A 57 -7.24 -18.93 17.95
N VAL A 58 -6.47 -17.86 17.69
CA VAL A 58 -7.01 -16.60 17.14
C VAL A 58 -8.11 -16.99 16.15
N SER A 59 -9.35 -16.58 16.40
CA SER A 59 -10.45 -17.10 15.58
C SER A 59 -10.16 -16.75 14.13
N TRP A 60 -10.36 -17.68 13.20
CA TRP A 60 -10.08 -17.46 11.77
C TRP A 60 -10.67 -16.13 11.26
N ASN A 61 -11.83 -15.75 11.81
CA ASN A 61 -12.48 -14.49 11.54
C ASN A 61 -11.61 -13.26 11.89
N GLN A 62 -10.83 -13.30 12.97
CA GLN A 62 -9.92 -12.21 13.35
C GLN A 62 -8.74 -12.09 12.37
N LEU A 63 -8.26 -13.23 11.85
CA LEU A 63 -7.18 -13.29 10.87
C LEU A 63 -7.61 -12.71 9.52
N GLU A 64 -8.79 -13.14 9.06
CA GLU A 64 -9.41 -12.68 7.82
C GLU A 64 -9.72 -11.20 7.91
N THR A 65 -10.32 -10.74 9.01
CA THR A 65 -10.60 -9.31 9.24
C THR A 65 -9.33 -8.46 9.22
N ALA A 66 -8.26 -8.90 9.89
CA ALA A 66 -6.99 -8.18 9.89
C ALA A 66 -6.35 -8.09 8.49
N THR A 67 -6.47 -9.16 7.69
CA THR A 67 -5.95 -9.20 6.32
C THR A 67 -6.76 -8.27 5.40
N ASP A 68 -8.09 -8.31 5.51
CA ASP A 68 -9.00 -7.42 4.79
C ASP A 68 -8.75 -5.96 5.14
N ASP A 69 -8.52 -5.65 6.41
CA ASP A 69 -8.21 -4.30 6.87
C ASP A 69 -6.89 -3.79 6.28
N LEU A 70 -5.85 -4.63 6.19
CA LEU A 70 -4.58 -4.27 5.55
C LEU A 70 -4.75 -4.04 4.04
N ILE A 71 -5.53 -4.89 3.36
CA ILE A 71 -5.84 -4.73 1.93
C ILE A 71 -6.62 -3.43 1.69
N ARG A 72 -7.62 -3.15 2.52
CA ARG A 72 -8.41 -1.92 2.47
C ARG A 72 -7.55 -0.68 2.74
N LEU A 73 -6.65 -0.75 3.72
CA LEU A 73 -5.72 0.34 4.04
C LEU A 73 -4.77 0.61 2.86
N SER A 74 -4.17 -0.43 2.29
CA SER A 74 -3.28 -0.34 1.12
C SER A 74 -3.99 0.28 -0.09
N THR A 75 -5.19 -0.22 -0.40
CA THR A 75 -6.02 0.28 -1.51
C THR A 75 -6.38 1.74 -1.28
N SER A 76 -6.87 2.08 -0.08
CA SER A 76 -7.28 3.45 0.28
C SER A 76 -6.11 4.42 0.24
N TYR A 77 -4.92 4.01 0.69
CA TYR A 77 -3.70 4.81 0.64
C TYR A 77 -3.27 5.08 -0.79
N THR A 78 -3.34 4.06 -1.64
CA THR A 78 -2.98 4.19 -3.05
C THR A 78 -3.95 5.09 -3.81
N ASP A 79 -5.25 4.96 -3.54
CA ASP A 79 -6.26 5.87 -4.08
C ASP A 79 -6.04 7.31 -3.60
N ALA A 80 -5.69 7.52 -2.33
CA ALA A 80 -5.37 8.85 -1.80
C ALA A 80 -4.14 9.48 -2.48
N LEU A 81 -3.09 8.70 -2.76
CA LEU A 81 -1.94 9.18 -3.52
C LEU A 81 -2.31 9.56 -4.97
N ARG A 82 -3.19 8.76 -5.61
CA ARG A 82 -3.71 9.07 -6.93
C ARG A 82 -4.52 10.37 -6.92
N ASP A 83 -5.42 10.52 -5.96
CA ASP A 83 -6.26 11.71 -5.80
C ASP A 83 -5.39 12.97 -5.61
N LEU A 84 -4.34 12.88 -4.77
CA LEU A 84 -3.38 13.96 -4.56
C LEU A 84 -2.65 14.34 -5.85
N LYS A 85 -2.20 13.34 -6.63
CA LYS A 85 -1.54 13.58 -7.90
C LYS A 85 -2.46 14.28 -8.90
N ILE A 86 -3.72 13.85 -9.00
CA ILE A 86 -4.72 14.47 -9.87
C ILE A 86 -4.98 15.92 -9.45
N ALA A 87 -5.14 16.18 -8.13
CA ALA A 87 -5.36 17.52 -7.62
C ALA A 87 -4.18 18.46 -7.92
N ARG A 88 -2.93 17.98 -7.76
CA ARG A 88 -1.72 18.76 -8.10
C ARG A 88 -1.65 19.09 -9.58
N VAL A 89 -1.88 18.10 -10.45
CA VAL A 89 -1.92 18.33 -11.91
C VAL A 89 -3.01 19.35 -12.28
N SER A 90 -4.15 19.35 -11.59
CA SER A 90 -5.21 20.34 -11.81
C SER A 90 -4.74 21.76 -11.49
N VAL A 91 -4.09 21.96 -10.33
CA VAL A 91 -3.50 23.26 -9.97
C VAL A 91 -2.45 23.69 -10.98
N ASP A 92 -1.52 22.81 -11.35
CA ASP A 92 -0.46 23.11 -12.32
C ASP A 92 -1.05 23.49 -13.69
N THR A 93 -2.10 22.79 -14.12
CA THR A 93 -2.81 23.07 -15.38
C THR A 93 -3.46 24.45 -15.34
N LEU A 94 -4.17 24.80 -14.27
CA LEU A 94 -4.81 26.11 -14.11
C LEU A 94 -3.78 27.24 -14.05
N GLN A 95 -2.65 27.03 -13.37
CA GLN A 95 -1.56 28.00 -13.33
C GLN A 95 -0.94 28.22 -14.72
N THR A 96 -0.77 27.14 -15.49
CA THR A 96 -0.21 27.19 -16.85
C THR A 96 -1.17 27.84 -17.84
N LEU A 97 -2.49 27.64 -17.69
CA LEU A 97 -3.51 28.22 -18.56
C LEU A 97 -3.86 29.67 -18.24
N ARG A 98 -3.55 30.15 -17.02
CA ARG A 98 -3.85 31.51 -16.56
C ARG A 98 -3.45 32.65 -17.53
N PRO A 99 -2.32 32.57 -18.27
CA PRO A 99 -1.96 33.62 -19.24
C PRO A 99 -2.82 33.61 -20.50
N ASN A 100 -3.42 32.47 -20.86
CA ASN A 100 -4.05 32.22 -22.16
C ASN A 100 -5.57 32.06 -22.09
N VAL A 101 -6.12 31.80 -20.90
CA VAL A 101 -7.54 31.50 -20.67
C VAL A 101 -8.02 32.31 -19.46
N VAL A 102 -9.28 32.74 -19.48
CA VAL A 102 -9.93 33.38 -18.33
C VAL A 102 -10.14 32.33 -17.24
N VAL A 103 -9.11 32.11 -16.42
CA VAL A 103 -9.18 31.33 -15.19
C VAL A 103 -9.51 32.28 -14.05
N THR A 104 -10.62 32.05 -13.38
CA THR A 104 -11.02 32.85 -12.22
C THR A 104 -10.12 32.53 -11.03
N ASN A 105 -9.87 33.53 -10.17
CA ASN A 105 -9.15 33.28 -8.92
C ASN A 105 -9.89 32.25 -8.03
N LEU A 106 -11.22 32.15 -8.17
CA LEU A 106 -12.04 31.18 -7.45
C LEU A 106 -11.72 29.73 -7.87
N GLU A 107 -11.59 29.45 -9.17
CA GLU A 107 -11.24 28.12 -9.67
C GLU A 107 -9.87 27.66 -9.16
N LEU A 108 -8.88 28.57 -9.16
CA LEU A 108 -7.56 28.27 -8.63
C LEU A 108 -7.59 28.01 -7.11
N GLN A 109 -8.39 28.77 -6.35
CA GLN A 109 -8.58 28.56 -4.92
C GLN A 109 -9.22 27.20 -4.64
N VAL A 110 -10.28 26.83 -5.39
CA VAL A 110 -10.94 25.52 -5.24
C VAL A 110 -9.98 24.38 -5.56
N ALA A 111 -9.18 24.49 -6.63
CA ALA A 111 -8.18 23.48 -6.96
C ALA A 111 -7.11 23.35 -5.86
N THR A 112 -6.68 24.46 -5.27
CA THR A 112 -5.72 24.48 -4.16
C THR A 112 -6.30 23.80 -2.91
N LEU A 113 -7.56 24.09 -2.55
CA LEU A 113 -8.25 23.41 -1.45
C LEU A 113 -8.36 21.90 -1.67
N ASN A 114 -8.56 21.46 -2.91
CA ASN A 114 -8.59 20.04 -3.25
C ASN A 114 -7.23 19.37 -3.02
N VAL A 115 -6.12 20.05 -3.32
CA VAL A 115 -4.77 19.56 -2.99
C VAL A 115 -4.62 19.42 -1.48
N GLU A 116 -4.96 20.45 -0.71
CA GLU A 116 -4.86 20.41 0.76
C GLU A 116 -5.72 19.30 1.38
N ALA A 117 -6.92 19.06 0.85
CA ALA A 117 -7.78 17.98 1.29
C ALA A 117 -7.17 16.60 1.00
N ALA A 118 -6.62 16.41 -0.22
CA ALA A 118 -5.95 15.17 -0.59
C ALA A 118 -4.68 14.93 0.23
N GLU A 119 -3.90 15.97 0.54
CA GLU A 119 -2.73 15.86 1.41
C GLU A 119 -3.09 15.46 2.84
N ARG A 120 -4.19 16.03 3.38
CA ARG A 120 -4.71 15.61 4.70
C ARG A 120 -5.12 14.14 4.71
N LYS A 121 -5.78 13.66 3.65
CA LYS A 121 -6.16 12.26 3.49
C LYS A 121 -4.92 11.34 3.48
N VAL A 122 -3.89 11.69 2.71
CA VAL A 122 -2.62 10.92 2.67
C VAL A 122 -1.93 10.93 4.04
N LYS A 123 -1.82 12.08 4.70
CA LYS A 123 -1.21 12.19 6.04
C LYS A 123 -1.94 11.33 7.08
N LEU A 124 -3.27 11.35 7.07
CA LEU A 124 -4.09 10.54 7.98
C LEU A 124 -3.87 9.05 7.75
N LEU A 125 -3.95 8.59 6.50
CA LEU A 125 -3.77 7.18 6.17
C LEU A 125 -2.35 6.69 6.47
N ARG A 126 -1.34 7.55 6.26
CA ARG A 126 0.03 7.30 6.67
C ARG A 126 0.15 7.10 8.19
N ALA A 127 -0.42 8.00 8.98
CA ALA A 127 -0.38 7.90 10.44
C ALA A 127 -1.07 6.62 10.94
N ILE A 128 -2.16 6.19 10.30
CA ILE A 128 -2.82 4.91 10.59
C ILE A 128 -1.88 3.74 10.28
N ALA A 129 -1.24 3.74 9.10
CA ALA A 129 -0.29 2.70 8.71
C ALA A 129 0.93 2.63 9.64
N GLU A 130 1.50 3.76 10.03
CA GLU A 130 2.61 3.84 10.98
C GLU A 130 2.22 3.28 12.35
N LYS A 131 1.03 3.63 12.85
CA LYS A 131 0.51 3.08 14.12
C LYS A 131 0.31 1.56 14.03
N GLN A 132 -0.22 1.06 12.92
CA GLN A 132 -0.36 -0.39 12.73
C GLN A 132 0.99 -1.09 12.63
N LEU A 133 1.98 -0.46 11.99
CA LEU A 133 3.33 -1.00 11.88
C LEU A 133 3.98 -1.13 13.25
N MET A 134 3.93 -0.07 14.07
CA MET A 134 4.47 -0.10 15.44
C MET A 134 3.80 -1.19 16.28
N ALA A 135 2.47 -1.37 16.14
CA ALA A 135 1.75 -2.42 16.85
C ALA A 135 2.19 -3.83 16.39
N ALA A 136 2.39 -4.05 15.09
CA ALA A 136 2.85 -5.32 14.54
C ALA A 136 4.30 -5.63 14.93
N GLU A 137 5.20 -4.63 14.88
CA GLU A 137 6.60 -4.79 15.29
C GLU A 137 6.71 -5.13 16.79
N ASN A 138 5.94 -4.46 17.65
CA ASN A 138 5.92 -4.75 19.09
C ASN A 138 5.41 -6.18 19.38
N LYS A 139 4.37 -6.65 18.68
CA LYS A 139 3.92 -8.05 18.78
C LYS A 139 5.02 -9.02 18.41
N LEU A 140 5.69 -8.78 17.28
CA LEU A 140 6.78 -9.62 16.80
C LEU A 140 7.96 -9.64 17.79
N GLU A 141 8.28 -8.51 18.42
CA GLU A 141 9.31 -8.41 19.45
C GLU A 141 8.94 -9.23 20.70
N ILE A 142 7.70 -9.15 21.17
CA ILE A 142 7.20 -9.96 22.28
C ILE A 142 7.32 -11.45 21.97
N VAL A 143 6.91 -11.88 20.76
CA VAL A 143 7.02 -13.28 20.33
C VAL A 143 8.48 -13.74 20.36
N LYS A 144 9.39 -12.96 19.76
CA LYS A 144 10.84 -13.25 19.77
C LYS A 144 11.40 -13.34 21.19
N TYR A 145 10.98 -12.44 22.08
CA TYR A 145 11.41 -12.44 23.48
C TYR A 145 10.95 -13.71 24.22
N LEU A 146 9.70 -14.12 24.01
CA LEU A 146 9.15 -15.33 24.63
C LEU A 146 9.84 -16.59 24.10
N GLU A 147 10.11 -16.66 22.79
CA GLU A 147 10.89 -17.75 22.18
C GLU A 147 12.30 -17.84 22.77
N ALA A 148 12.98 -16.70 22.90
CA ALA A 148 14.34 -16.64 23.45
C ALA A 148 14.39 -17.02 24.94
N ARG A 149 13.36 -16.65 25.72
CA ARG A 149 13.34 -16.85 27.18
C ARG A 149 12.90 -18.25 27.60
N PHE A 150 11.95 -18.84 26.90
CA PHE A 150 11.33 -20.11 27.29
C PHE A 150 11.76 -21.30 26.42
N GLY A 151 12.59 -21.07 25.39
CA GLY A 151 12.98 -22.08 24.43
C GLY A 151 11.84 -22.47 23.49
N GLU A 152 12.15 -23.20 22.42
CA GLU A 152 11.12 -23.83 21.61
C GLU A 152 10.39 -24.87 22.47
N PRO A 153 9.05 -24.77 22.65
CA PRO A 153 8.31 -25.82 23.34
C PRO A 153 8.46 -27.10 22.53
N SER A 154 9.06 -28.13 23.13
CA SER A 154 9.44 -29.39 22.47
C SER A 154 8.25 -30.32 22.14
N ASN A 155 7.08 -29.78 21.79
CA ASN A 155 5.89 -30.58 21.53
C ASN A 155 5.34 -30.30 20.12
N ASP A 156 5.57 -31.28 19.23
CA ASP A 156 5.51 -31.20 17.76
C ASP A 156 4.18 -30.70 17.15
N ASN A 157 3.09 -30.67 17.91
CA ASN A 157 1.79 -30.24 17.38
C ASN A 157 1.57 -28.70 17.40
N ASN A 158 2.37 -27.94 18.17
CA ASN A 158 2.20 -26.49 18.32
C ASN A 158 3.26 -25.65 17.57
N LEU A 159 4.26 -26.29 16.97
CA LEU A 159 5.34 -25.60 16.28
C LEU A 159 4.85 -24.94 14.98
N ASN A 160 4.03 -25.65 14.22
CA ASN A 160 3.43 -25.15 12.97
C ASN A 160 2.56 -23.91 13.21
N ASP A 161 1.83 -23.88 14.31
CA ASP A 161 0.92 -22.78 14.62
C ASP A 161 1.66 -21.50 14.99
N ARG A 162 2.75 -21.61 15.75
CA ARG A 162 3.61 -20.47 16.09
C ARG A 162 4.40 -19.96 14.90
N GLN A 163 4.96 -20.85 14.10
CA GLN A 163 5.66 -20.48 12.85
C GLN A 163 4.70 -19.76 11.89
N PHE A 164 3.44 -20.18 11.82
CA PHE A 164 2.42 -19.52 11.02
C PHE A 164 2.10 -18.11 11.53
N ILE A 165 1.84 -17.94 12.83
CA ILE A 165 1.56 -16.62 13.43
C ILE A 165 2.75 -15.68 13.21
N ARG A 166 3.97 -16.17 13.42
CA ARG A 166 5.19 -15.39 13.21
C ARG A 166 5.35 -14.98 11.74
N ALA A 167 5.19 -15.91 10.80
CA ALA A 167 5.28 -15.61 9.37
C ALA A 167 4.23 -14.57 8.95
N GLN A 168 3.03 -14.62 9.53
CA GLN A 168 1.98 -13.64 9.27
C GLN A 168 2.32 -12.25 9.84
N ASP A 169 2.82 -12.17 11.08
CA ASP A 169 3.23 -10.91 11.68
C ASP A 169 4.41 -10.29 10.90
N GLU A 170 5.39 -11.11 10.48
CA GLU A 170 6.49 -10.68 9.62
C GLU A 170 5.98 -10.17 8.25
N ALA A 171 5.03 -10.87 7.63
CA ALA A 171 4.41 -10.43 6.37
C ALA A 171 3.64 -9.12 6.55
N THR A 172 2.93 -8.94 7.66
CA THR A 172 2.19 -7.71 7.99
C THR A 172 3.15 -6.53 8.12
N VAL A 173 4.24 -6.70 8.85
CA VAL A 173 5.31 -5.70 8.99
C VAL A 173 5.87 -5.34 7.61
N GLN A 174 6.13 -6.33 6.75
CA GLN A 174 6.68 -6.10 5.42
C GLN A 174 5.71 -5.34 4.50
N ILE A 175 4.43 -5.70 4.51
CA ILE A 175 3.38 -5.00 3.73
C ILE A 175 3.26 -3.55 4.20
N LEU A 176 3.22 -3.31 5.51
CA LEU A 176 3.11 -1.96 6.06
C LEU A 176 4.35 -1.11 5.74
N LYS A 177 5.56 -1.68 5.79
CA LYS A 177 6.79 -1.00 5.34
C LYS A 177 6.72 -0.63 3.86
N MET A 178 6.29 -1.56 3.00
CA MET A 178 6.10 -1.28 1.58
C MET A 178 5.09 -0.15 1.33
N ILE A 179 3.95 -0.13 2.03
CA ILE A 179 2.94 0.94 1.90
C ILE A 179 3.56 2.30 2.26
N LEU A 180 4.37 2.37 3.32
CA LEU A 180 5.03 3.60 3.76
C LEU A 180 6.13 4.06 2.80
N GLU A 181 6.79 3.14 2.08
CA GLU A 181 7.83 3.42 1.08
C GLU A 181 7.27 3.86 -0.29
N MET A 182 5.96 3.81 -0.54
CA MET A 182 5.34 4.19 -1.83
C MET A 182 5.28 5.70 -2.12
N GLN A 183 5.99 6.54 -1.34
CA GLN A 183 6.06 8.00 -1.49
C GLN A 183 7.05 8.41 -2.58
#